data_AF-A0A3D4JEE9-F1
#
_entry.id   AF-A0A3D4JEE9-F1
#
_cell.length_a   1.000
_cell.length_b   1.000
_cell.length_c   1.000
_cell.angle_alpha   90.00
_cell.angle_beta   90.00
_cell.angle_gamma   90.00
#
_symmetry.space_group_name_H-M   'P 1'
#
loop_
_entity.id
_entity.type
_entity.pdbx_description
1 polymer ?
#
loop_
_entity_poly.entity_id
_entity_poly.type
_entity_poly.pdbx_seq_one_letter_code
_entity_poly.pdbx_strand_id
1 'polypeptide(L)'
;MKKYFNKFISLSVLVIVLLSACNLGVTPPSDEEVVSDSPVELSTALPPTESVQHVMIPGELPTNKSGILGDHDSSTTSNENRAPSGDRFTFGRYERPFNSEAMDIYFPYLDIQLAEFAIDDTWMYATITVKGDELSSQSLVGKYGFEIDLSVNGGGDYLIMVLQPSSTEWTTNNVQVWFDENDDVGGEVKVVADDVPTQGNGYETQIFGSGQEDDPDLAWARISPTDPNSVQMAVKLSLLAGDTTFMVGMWAGTDDLDATLFDINDMFTHEQAGSSLKEFEFFYPVKEVSELDNTCRMAIGFQPTGNEPGGCPVPVPGDDSPPPPGQSCPPPSILYC
;
A
#
# COMPACT_ATOMS: atom_id res chain seq x y z
N MET A 1 -54.03 3.24 -11.07
CA MET A 1 -55.26 4.06 -11.05
C MET A 1 -55.21 4.98 -9.84
N LYS A 2 -55.22 6.32 -10.07
CA LYS A 2 -55.53 7.47 -9.17
C LYS A 2 -55.05 7.44 -7.70
N LYS A 3 -54.02 8.20 -7.32
CA LYS A 3 -54.01 9.62 -6.87
C LYS A 3 -54.87 9.95 -5.62
N TYR A 4 -54.20 10.32 -4.53
CA TYR A 4 -54.65 11.25 -3.47
C TYR A 4 -53.37 11.94 -2.96
N PHE A 5 -52.93 13.13 -3.38
CA PHE A 5 -53.50 14.49 -3.45
C PHE A 5 -53.77 15.16 -2.09
N ASN A 6 -52.71 15.83 -1.63
CA ASN A 6 -52.64 17.01 -0.75
C ASN A 6 -53.87 17.91 -0.75
N LYS A 7 -54.18 18.49 0.43
CA LYS A 7 -54.63 19.88 0.58
C LYS A 7 -54.64 20.28 2.07
N PHE A 8 -53.76 21.20 2.45
CA PHE A 8 -54.13 22.29 3.35
C PHE A 8 -53.58 23.60 2.77
N ILE A 9 -54.52 24.48 2.48
CA ILE A 9 -54.47 25.84 1.90
C ILE A 9 -54.72 26.75 3.13
N SER A 10 -53.78 27.60 3.55
CA SER A 10 -53.62 29.01 3.15
C SER A 10 -53.95 29.96 4.32
N LEU A 11 -53.00 30.83 4.65
CA LEU A 11 -53.18 32.29 4.77
C LEU A 11 -51.78 32.91 4.90
N SER A 12 -51.23 33.50 3.83
CA SER A 12 -51.11 34.96 3.61
C SER A 12 -50.24 35.64 4.67
N VAL A 13 -49.11 36.29 4.35
CA VAL A 13 -49.03 37.63 3.74
C VAL A 13 -47.72 37.82 2.96
N LEU A 14 -47.80 38.73 1.99
CA LEU A 14 -47.00 38.98 0.80
C LEU A 14 -46.11 40.25 0.95
N VAL A 15 -45.09 40.37 0.07
CA VAL A 15 -44.36 41.58 -0.42
C VAL A 15 -43.23 42.11 0.48
N ILE A 16 -41.94 41.87 0.20
CA ILE A 16 -41.00 42.53 -0.76
C ILE A 16 -40.75 44.03 -0.47
N VAL A 17 -39.48 44.43 -0.29
CA VAL A 17 -38.75 45.46 -1.08
C VAL A 17 -37.40 45.77 -0.43
N LEU A 18 -36.35 45.65 -1.24
CA LEU A 18 -34.96 46.09 -1.04
C LEU A 18 -34.85 47.62 -0.91
N LEU A 19 -33.99 48.12 -0.02
CA LEU A 19 -33.37 49.44 -0.19
C LEU A 19 -31.93 49.44 0.35
N SER A 20 -30.97 49.59 -0.57
CA SER A 20 -29.64 50.15 -0.30
C SER A 20 -29.75 51.66 -0.12
N ALA A 21 -29.05 52.21 0.88
CA ALA A 21 -28.69 53.62 0.90
C ALA A 21 -27.32 53.80 1.58
N CYS A 22 -26.39 54.36 0.81
CA CYS A 22 -25.15 54.94 1.30
C CYS A 22 -25.46 56.02 2.34
N ASN A 23 -24.65 56.10 3.41
CA ASN A 23 -24.44 57.38 4.06
C ASN A 23 -22.98 57.50 4.51
N LEU A 24 -22.28 58.43 3.86
CA LEU A 24 -20.97 58.93 4.24
C LEU A 24 -21.12 59.89 5.43
N GLY A 25 -20.18 59.79 6.37
CA GLY A 25 -19.60 60.94 7.05
C GLY A 25 -20.12 61.24 8.45
N VAL A 26 -19.40 60.75 9.47
CA VAL A 26 -19.03 61.50 10.68
C VAL A 26 -17.73 60.91 11.22
N THR A 27 -16.64 61.68 11.24
CA THR A 27 -15.41 61.39 11.99
C THR A 27 -15.49 62.04 13.36
N PRO A 28 -15.34 61.29 14.48
CA PRO A 28 -14.96 61.84 15.78
C PRO A 28 -13.43 61.85 15.94
N PRO A 29 -12.90 62.63 16.90
CA PRO A 29 -11.50 63.04 16.94
C PRO A 29 -10.54 61.94 17.39
N SER A 30 -9.29 62.08 16.93
CA SER A 30 -8.11 61.31 17.30
C SER A 30 -7.74 61.56 18.77
N ASP A 31 -7.93 60.55 19.62
CA ASP A 31 -7.24 60.46 20.91
C ASP A 31 -5.88 59.78 20.69
N GLU A 32 -4.80 60.50 21.01
CA GLU A 32 -3.45 59.95 21.10
C GLU A 32 -3.37 58.98 22.29
N GLU A 33 -3.33 57.68 22.04
CA GLU A 33 -2.92 56.71 23.07
C GLU A 33 -1.40 56.57 23.11
N VAL A 34 -0.88 56.81 24.31
CA VAL A 34 0.52 56.74 24.71
C VAL A 34 1.00 55.28 24.64
N VAL A 35 2.02 55.03 23.82
CA VAL A 35 2.70 53.73 23.73
C VAL A 35 3.42 53.44 25.05
N SER A 36 2.93 52.44 25.78
CA SER A 36 3.59 51.87 26.96
C SER A 36 4.66 50.87 26.50
N ASP A 37 5.91 51.20 26.75
CA ASP A 37 7.09 50.37 26.49
C ASP A 37 7.12 49.16 27.43
N SER A 38 6.57 48.03 26.98
CA SER A 38 6.74 46.74 27.66
C SER A 38 7.96 46.03 27.08
N PRO A 39 8.87 45.50 27.91
CA PRO A 39 10.08 44.84 27.40
C PRO A 39 9.70 43.60 26.58
N VAL A 40 10.18 43.57 25.34
CA VAL A 40 10.08 42.43 24.42
C VAL A 40 10.77 41.23 25.06
N GLU A 41 9.99 40.21 25.42
CA GLU A 41 10.52 38.93 25.86
C GLU A 41 11.30 38.32 24.68
N LEU A 42 12.60 38.16 24.87
CA LEU A 42 13.51 37.65 23.86
C LEU A 42 13.13 36.19 23.58
N SER A 43 12.49 35.96 22.43
CA SER A 43 12.21 34.62 21.91
C SER A 43 13.52 33.83 21.90
N THR A 44 13.61 32.85 22.80
CA THR A 44 14.78 31.98 22.89
C THR A 44 14.73 31.08 21.67
N ALA A 45 15.71 31.21 20.77
CA ALA A 45 15.82 30.33 19.62
C ALA A 45 15.82 28.88 20.10
N LEU A 46 14.96 28.05 19.51
CA LEU A 46 14.96 26.61 19.77
C LEU A 46 16.38 26.08 19.51
N PRO A 47 16.90 25.18 20.38
CA PRO A 47 18.17 24.52 20.11
C PRO A 47 18.10 23.85 18.73
N PRO A 48 19.21 23.83 17.97
CA PRO A 48 19.24 23.13 16.69
C PRO A 48 18.87 21.67 16.91
N THR A 49 17.90 21.17 16.16
CA THR A 49 17.59 19.74 16.09
C THR A 49 18.86 19.01 15.68
N GLU A 50 19.37 18.09 16.51
CA GLU A 50 20.49 17.23 16.12
C GLU A 50 20.08 16.45 14.88
N SER A 51 20.92 16.49 13.83
CA SER A 51 20.71 15.68 12.64
C SER A 51 21.05 14.23 12.96
N VAL A 52 20.12 13.32 12.73
CA VAL A 52 20.36 11.86 12.82
C VAL A 52 21.57 11.49 11.98
N GLN A 53 22.57 10.85 12.60
CA GLN A 53 23.76 10.37 11.90
C GLN A 53 23.58 8.91 11.53
N HIS A 54 23.48 8.64 10.23
CA HIS A 54 23.48 7.28 9.69
C HIS A 54 24.89 6.69 9.64
N VAL A 55 25.06 5.47 10.13
CA VAL A 55 26.37 4.79 10.21
C VAL A 55 26.42 3.47 9.43
N MET A 56 25.26 2.84 9.18
CA MET A 56 25.13 1.65 8.34
C MET A 56 24.13 1.89 7.22
N ILE A 57 24.67 2.08 6.01
CA ILE A 57 23.90 2.29 4.78
C ILE A 57 24.03 1.01 3.93
N PRO A 58 22.94 0.48 3.34
CA PRO A 58 23.01 -0.69 2.49
C PRO A 58 23.92 -0.50 1.27
N GLY A 59 24.48 -1.61 0.80
CA GLY A 59 25.29 -1.65 -0.42
C GLY A 59 24.45 -1.88 -1.67
N GLU A 60 25.11 -2.40 -2.71
CA GLU A 60 24.41 -2.94 -3.87
C GLU A 60 23.85 -4.33 -3.57
N LEU A 61 22.69 -4.64 -4.15
CA LEU A 61 21.98 -5.89 -3.89
C LEU A 61 22.80 -7.10 -4.37
N PRO A 62 22.73 -8.24 -3.65
CA PRO A 62 23.32 -9.48 -4.13
C PRO A 62 22.78 -9.89 -5.50
N THR A 63 23.67 -10.44 -6.33
CA THR A 63 23.30 -11.00 -7.64
C THR A 63 22.47 -12.28 -7.50
N ASN A 64 22.76 -13.10 -6.48
CA ASN A 64 21.99 -14.29 -6.20
C ASN A 64 20.72 -13.89 -5.42
N LYS A 65 19.56 -14.31 -5.92
CA LYS A 65 18.27 -14.09 -5.27
C LYS A 65 17.93 -15.29 -4.38
N SER A 66 17.40 -15.00 -3.20
CA SER A 66 16.80 -15.98 -2.29
C SER A 66 15.39 -16.36 -2.74
N GLY A 67 14.70 -15.46 -3.45
CA GLY A 67 13.40 -15.72 -4.05
C GLY A 67 13.15 -14.81 -5.26
N ILE A 68 12.36 -15.31 -6.22
CA ILE A 68 11.89 -14.56 -7.39
C ILE A 68 10.47 -15.02 -7.73
N LEU A 69 9.56 -14.07 -7.97
CA LEU A 69 8.17 -14.30 -8.35
C LEU A 69 7.79 -13.33 -9.47
N GLY A 70 7.02 -13.83 -10.44
CA GLY A 70 6.30 -12.95 -11.36
C GLY A 70 4.91 -12.65 -10.79
N ASP A 71 4.22 -11.72 -11.43
CA ASP A 71 2.80 -11.49 -11.20
C ASP A 71 2.04 -11.42 -12.53
N HIS A 72 0.72 -11.25 -12.46
CA HIS A 72 -0.05 -10.99 -13.67
C HIS A 72 0.24 -9.61 -14.26
N ASP A 73 0.00 -9.46 -15.57
CA ASP A 73 0.20 -8.19 -16.28
C ASP A 73 -1.18 -7.62 -16.66
N SER A 74 -1.72 -6.79 -15.77
CA SER A 74 -3.02 -6.13 -15.94
C SER A 74 -3.09 -5.22 -17.16
N SER A 75 -1.95 -4.71 -17.65
CA SER A 75 -1.90 -3.91 -18.87
C SER A 75 -2.48 -4.65 -20.09
N THR A 76 -2.38 -5.98 -20.12
CA THR A 76 -2.84 -6.83 -21.25
C THR A 76 -4.35 -6.79 -21.49
N THR A 77 -5.15 -6.52 -20.45
CA THR A 77 -6.61 -6.46 -20.51
C THR A 77 -7.18 -5.16 -19.94
N SER A 78 -6.34 -4.21 -19.57
CA SER A 78 -6.73 -2.90 -19.01
C SER A 78 -7.72 -2.13 -19.91
N ASN A 79 -7.57 -2.21 -21.23
CA ASN A 79 -8.48 -1.60 -22.21
C ASN A 79 -9.87 -2.24 -22.25
N GLU A 80 -10.04 -3.37 -21.58
CA GLU A 80 -11.31 -4.05 -21.36
C GLU A 80 -11.88 -3.77 -19.96
N ASN A 81 -11.26 -2.89 -19.16
CA ASN A 81 -11.65 -2.56 -17.79
C ASN A 81 -11.68 -3.82 -16.88
N ARG A 82 -10.68 -4.70 -17.00
CA ARG A 82 -10.53 -5.89 -16.16
C ARG A 82 -9.07 -6.29 -16.00
N ALA A 83 -8.77 -7.00 -14.93
CA ALA A 83 -7.54 -7.79 -14.82
C ALA A 83 -7.62 -9.07 -15.68
N PRO A 84 -6.49 -9.68 -16.08
CA PRO A 84 -6.49 -10.94 -16.82
C PRO A 84 -6.88 -12.13 -15.94
N SER A 85 -6.37 -12.17 -14.70
CA SER A 85 -6.68 -13.10 -13.61
C SER A 85 -6.17 -12.53 -12.27
N GLY A 86 -5.69 -13.34 -11.32
CA GLY A 86 -5.00 -12.85 -10.12
C GLY A 86 -5.90 -12.48 -8.95
N ASP A 87 -6.95 -11.70 -9.20
CA ASP A 87 -7.83 -11.16 -8.14
C ASP A 87 -8.65 -12.28 -7.48
N ARG A 88 -8.25 -12.65 -6.27
CA ARG A 88 -8.87 -13.68 -5.44
C ARG A 88 -9.07 -13.13 -4.04
N PHE A 89 -10.07 -12.26 -3.92
CA PHE A 89 -10.46 -11.59 -2.67
C PHE A 89 -10.49 -12.53 -1.46
N THR A 90 -11.16 -13.68 -1.56
CA THR A 90 -11.28 -14.66 -0.45
C THR A 90 -9.94 -15.21 0.05
N PHE A 91 -8.84 -15.03 -0.68
CA PHE A 91 -7.51 -15.53 -0.33
C PHE A 91 -6.49 -14.40 -0.17
N GLY A 92 -6.94 -13.16 0.05
CA GLY A 92 -6.06 -12.00 0.22
C GLY A 92 -5.14 -11.73 -0.97
N ARG A 93 -5.55 -12.11 -2.19
CA ARG A 93 -4.81 -11.82 -3.43
C ARG A 93 -5.55 -10.81 -4.27
N TYR A 94 -4.87 -9.74 -4.66
CA TYR A 94 -5.43 -8.56 -5.29
C TYR A 94 -4.69 -8.29 -6.58
N GLU A 95 -5.44 -8.17 -7.67
CA GLU A 95 -4.94 -7.70 -8.96
C GLU A 95 -5.81 -6.50 -9.35
N ARG A 96 -5.61 -5.38 -8.67
CA ARG A 96 -6.49 -4.20 -8.73
C ARG A 96 -5.73 -2.88 -8.98
N PRO A 97 -4.81 -2.77 -9.96
CA PRO A 97 -4.19 -1.50 -10.35
C PRO A 97 -5.16 -0.62 -11.16
N PHE A 98 -6.40 -0.45 -10.68
CA PHE A 98 -7.48 0.26 -11.35
C PHE A 98 -8.20 1.21 -10.38
N ASN A 99 -8.80 2.27 -10.92
CA ASN A 99 -9.68 3.13 -10.14
C ASN A 99 -10.96 2.38 -9.74
N SER A 100 -11.50 2.77 -8.58
CA SER A 100 -12.77 2.30 -8.06
C SER A 100 -13.93 2.50 -9.05
N GLU A 101 -14.86 1.56 -9.05
CA GLU A 101 -16.07 1.46 -9.87
C GLU A 101 -15.82 1.36 -11.38
N ALA A 102 -15.39 2.44 -12.03
CA ALA A 102 -15.38 2.48 -13.50
C ALA A 102 -14.30 1.57 -14.12
N MET A 103 -13.20 1.33 -13.40
CA MET A 103 -12.01 0.60 -13.86
C MET A 103 -11.52 1.07 -15.25
N ASP A 104 -11.75 2.34 -15.56
CA ASP A 104 -11.39 2.98 -16.84
C ASP A 104 -10.05 3.73 -16.76
N ILE A 105 -9.46 3.81 -15.56
CA ILE A 105 -8.11 4.28 -15.31
C ILE A 105 -7.30 3.09 -14.79
N TYR A 106 -6.21 2.80 -15.47
CA TYR A 106 -5.22 1.79 -15.09
C TYR A 106 -3.95 2.50 -14.58
N PHE A 107 -3.39 1.98 -13.48
CA PHE A 107 -2.26 2.55 -12.77
C PHE A 107 -1.02 1.64 -12.91
N PRO A 108 -0.21 1.81 -13.97
CA PRO A 108 0.93 0.93 -14.23
C PRO A 108 2.03 1.00 -13.17
N TYR A 109 2.07 2.05 -12.35
CA TYR A 109 3.01 2.14 -11.25
C TYR A 109 2.59 1.31 -10.03
N LEU A 110 1.41 0.68 -10.06
CA LEU A 110 0.94 -0.25 -9.01
C LEU A 110 0.94 -1.71 -9.49
N ASP A 111 0.86 -1.95 -10.80
CA ASP A 111 0.84 -3.28 -11.41
C ASP A 111 2.21 -3.98 -11.24
N ILE A 112 2.33 -4.88 -10.27
CA ILE A 112 3.57 -5.60 -9.98
C ILE A 112 3.85 -6.55 -11.15
N GLN A 113 5.11 -6.62 -11.60
CA GLN A 113 5.53 -7.53 -12.67
C GLN A 113 6.53 -8.56 -12.17
N LEU A 114 7.38 -8.14 -11.22
CA LEU A 114 8.41 -8.97 -10.65
C LEU A 114 8.67 -8.59 -9.20
N ALA A 115 8.72 -9.60 -8.36
CA ALA A 115 9.16 -9.53 -6.98
C ALA A 115 10.44 -10.34 -6.81
N GLU A 116 11.46 -9.72 -6.23
CA GLU A 116 12.72 -10.40 -5.89
C GLU A 116 13.06 -10.20 -4.42
N PHE A 117 13.65 -11.24 -3.82
CA PHE A 117 14.20 -11.18 -2.48
C PHE A 117 15.64 -11.64 -2.47
N ALA A 118 16.51 -10.93 -1.77
CA ALA A 118 17.92 -11.28 -1.63
C ALA A 118 18.40 -11.01 -0.20
N ILE A 119 19.43 -11.72 0.23
CA ILE A 119 19.99 -11.61 1.57
C ILE A 119 21.52 -11.57 1.47
N ASP A 120 22.17 -10.66 2.19
CA ASP A 120 23.61 -10.67 2.46
C ASP A 120 23.90 -10.87 3.95
N ASP A 121 25.13 -10.63 4.41
CA ASP A 121 25.52 -10.85 5.82
C ASP A 121 24.89 -9.85 6.80
N THR A 122 24.26 -8.77 6.32
CA THR A 122 23.72 -7.66 7.13
C THR A 122 22.26 -7.34 6.80
N TRP A 123 21.87 -7.42 5.54
CA TRP A 123 20.61 -6.91 5.02
C TRP A 123 19.80 -7.98 4.31
N MET A 124 18.49 -7.88 4.47
CA MET A 124 17.52 -8.40 3.51
C MET A 124 17.17 -7.30 2.52
N TYR A 125 16.98 -7.67 1.26
CA TYR A 125 16.59 -6.77 0.19
C TYR A 125 15.33 -7.30 -0.50
N ALA A 126 14.33 -6.43 -0.66
CA ALA A 126 13.18 -6.67 -1.51
C ALA A 126 13.25 -5.73 -2.73
N THR A 127 13.03 -6.28 -3.92
CA THR A 127 12.83 -5.49 -5.14
C THR A 127 11.41 -5.73 -5.64
N ILE A 128 10.67 -4.65 -5.88
CA ILE A 128 9.36 -4.68 -6.55
C ILE A 128 9.52 -3.92 -7.85
N THR A 129 9.43 -4.63 -8.97
CA THR A 129 9.37 -4.04 -10.31
C THR A 129 7.93 -3.99 -10.74
N VAL A 130 7.42 -2.79 -11.01
CA VAL A 130 6.07 -2.57 -11.53
C VAL A 130 6.10 -2.38 -13.04
N LYS A 131 4.93 -2.41 -13.69
CA LYS A 131 4.80 -2.24 -15.13
C LYS A 131 5.45 -0.95 -15.60
N GLY A 132 5.16 0.13 -14.86
CA GLY A 132 5.56 1.49 -15.22
C GLY A 132 5.06 1.91 -16.59
N ASP A 133 5.36 3.14 -16.97
CA ASP A 133 5.13 3.61 -18.33
C ASP A 133 6.47 4.06 -18.91
N GLU A 134 6.96 3.32 -19.91
CA GLU A 134 8.19 3.63 -20.65
C GLU A 134 8.20 5.07 -21.22
N LEU A 135 7.03 5.69 -21.39
CA LEU A 135 6.86 6.99 -22.04
C LEU A 135 6.47 8.14 -21.10
N SER A 136 6.06 7.87 -19.85
CA SER A 136 5.70 8.94 -18.92
C SER A 136 6.64 8.94 -17.72
N SER A 137 7.05 10.15 -17.36
CA SER A 137 7.78 10.45 -16.12
C SER A 137 6.92 10.24 -14.87
N GLN A 138 6.03 9.24 -14.87
CA GLN A 138 5.22 8.90 -13.71
C GLN A 138 6.18 8.38 -12.64
N SER A 139 6.43 9.25 -11.67
CA SER A 139 7.10 8.90 -10.44
C SER A 139 6.36 7.73 -9.78
N LEU A 140 7.10 6.89 -9.07
CA LEU A 140 6.56 5.86 -8.20
C LEU A 140 5.82 6.51 -7.01
N VAL A 141 4.63 7.07 -7.29
CA VAL A 141 3.81 7.87 -6.34
C VAL A 141 2.93 7.02 -5.41
N GLY A 142 2.96 5.70 -5.58
CA GLY A 142 2.30 4.76 -4.68
C GLY A 142 3.08 4.52 -3.39
N LYS A 143 2.59 3.56 -2.64
CA LYS A 143 3.26 2.89 -1.53
C LYS A 143 3.70 1.50 -2.01
N TYR A 144 4.84 1.05 -1.53
CA TYR A 144 5.40 -0.26 -1.87
C TYR A 144 5.91 -0.90 -0.61
N GLY A 145 5.68 -2.19 -0.44
CA GLY A 145 6.05 -2.87 0.78
C GLY A 145 6.18 -4.36 0.63
N PHE A 146 6.72 -4.98 1.67
CA PHE A 146 6.76 -6.42 1.80
C PHE A 146 6.47 -6.84 3.22
N GLU A 147 5.74 -7.94 3.32
CA GLU A 147 5.35 -8.59 4.55
C GLU A 147 6.26 -9.79 4.80
N ILE A 148 6.64 -10.01 6.05
CA ILE A 148 7.39 -11.17 6.53
C ILE A 148 6.51 -11.95 7.50
N ASP A 149 6.32 -13.24 7.23
CA ASP A 149 5.70 -14.21 8.14
C ASP A 149 6.78 -15.22 8.57
N LEU A 150 7.31 -15.02 9.77
CA LEU A 150 8.33 -15.84 10.41
C LEU A 150 7.78 -17.21 10.82
N SER A 151 6.52 -17.25 11.22
CA SER A 151 5.87 -18.46 11.74
C SER A 151 5.39 -19.42 10.64
N VAL A 152 5.30 -18.93 9.40
CA VAL A 152 4.79 -19.63 8.21
C VAL A 152 3.33 -20.08 8.42
N ASN A 153 2.55 -19.27 9.14
CA ASN A 153 1.16 -19.58 9.50
C ASN A 153 0.12 -18.75 8.73
N GLY A 154 0.54 -17.76 7.93
CA GLY A 154 -0.32 -16.85 7.18
C GLY A 154 -0.49 -15.47 7.82
N GLY A 155 -0.28 -15.30 9.12
CA GLY A 155 -0.18 -14.00 9.76
C GLY A 155 1.21 -13.41 9.54
N GLY A 156 1.28 -12.14 9.12
CA GLY A 156 2.56 -11.47 9.00
C GLY A 156 3.04 -10.92 10.35
N ASP A 157 4.32 -11.09 10.66
CA ASP A 157 4.96 -10.53 11.85
C ASP A 157 5.46 -9.11 11.60
N TYR A 158 5.98 -8.85 10.39
CA TYR A 158 6.53 -7.55 10.01
C TYR A 158 6.02 -7.06 8.67
N LEU A 159 5.77 -5.75 8.58
CA LEU A 159 5.50 -5.05 7.33
C LEU A 159 6.50 -3.91 7.15
N ILE A 160 7.24 -3.97 6.05
CA ILE A 160 8.18 -2.93 5.64
C ILE A 160 7.55 -2.17 4.48
N MET A 161 7.50 -0.84 4.56
CA MET A 161 6.94 0.01 3.50
C MET A 161 7.82 1.21 3.19
N VAL A 162 7.73 1.67 1.94
CA VAL A 162 8.18 3.00 1.52
C VAL A 162 7.04 3.75 0.84
N LEU A 163 6.81 4.99 1.28
CA LEU A 163 5.74 5.85 0.77
C LEU A 163 6.33 6.84 -0.23
N GLN A 164 5.86 6.82 -1.47
CA GLN A 164 6.26 7.73 -2.55
C GLN A 164 7.80 7.85 -2.70
N PRO A 165 8.52 6.74 -2.96
CA PRO A 165 9.96 6.78 -3.13
C PRO A 165 10.37 7.79 -4.21
N SER A 166 11.42 8.56 -3.95
CA SER A 166 11.83 9.69 -4.81
C SER A 166 13.34 9.79 -5.05
N SER A 167 14.14 8.92 -4.44
CA SER A 167 15.59 8.95 -4.49
C SER A 167 16.15 7.70 -5.14
N THR A 168 17.17 7.84 -5.99
CA THR A 168 17.99 6.71 -6.46
C THR A 168 19.14 6.36 -5.52
N GLU A 169 19.40 7.20 -4.52
CA GLU A 169 20.29 6.92 -3.40
C GLU A 169 19.49 6.31 -2.25
N TRP A 170 20.12 5.42 -1.48
CA TRP A 170 19.53 4.87 -0.26
C TRP A 170 19.12 6.00 0.70
N THR A 171 17.87 5.97 1.13
CA THR A 171 17.32 6.92 2.10
C THR A 171 16.38 6.21 3.08
N THR A 172 16.30 6.75 4.29
CA THR A 172 15.31 6.36 5.31
C THR A 172 14.02 7.18 5.20
N ASN A 173 14.00 8.20 4.33
CA ASN A 173 12.84 9.06 4.12
C ASN A 173 11.63 8.24 3.68
N ASN A 174 10.50 8.44 4.37
CA ASN A 174 9.23 7.76 4.12
C ASN A 174 9.29 6.23 4.23
N VAL A 175 10.34 5.67 4.83
CA VAL A 175 10.43 4.24 5.13
C VAL A 175 9.81 3.98 6.49
N GLN A 176 9.05 2.90 6.59
CA GLN A 176 8.40 2.46 7.82
C GLN A 176 8.61 0.96 8.01
N VAL A 177 8.75 0.55 9.27
CA VAL A 177 8.68 -0.86 9.66
C VAL A 177 7.64 -0.98 10.76
N TRP A 178 6.68 -1.87 10.54
CA TRP A 178 5.59 -2.19 11.44
C TRP A 178 5.72 -3.63 11.94
N PHE A 179 5.28 -3.86 13.16
CA PHE A 179 5.34 -5.13 13.87
C PHE A 179 3.97 -5.45 14.47
N ASP A 180 3.59 -6.71 14.38
CA ASP A 180 2.43 -7.30 15.05
C ASP A 180 2.88 -7.89 16.40
N GLU A 181 2.60 -7.19 17.50
CA GLU A 181 3.00 -7.56 18.86
C GLU A 181 2.06 -8.65 19.44
N ASN A 182 0.84 -8.76 18.95
CA ASN A 182 -0.21 -9.65 19.45
C ASN A 182 -0.53 -10.86 18.56
N ASP A 183 0.13 -10.99 17.40
CA ASP A 183 0.01 -12.10 16.42
C ASP A 183 -1.44 -12.24 15.89
N ASP A 184 -2.13 -11.10 15.74
CA ASP A 184 -3.53 -11.02 15.35
C ASP A 184 -3.81 -10.15 14.11
N VAL A 185 -2.80 -9.94 13.25
CA VAL A 185 -3.04 -9.45 11.89
C VAL A 185 -4.13 -10.31 11.21
N GLY A 186 -5.16 -9.63 10.71
CA GLY A 186 -6.30 -10.23 10.03
C GLY A 186 -7.37 -10.84 10.94
N GLY A 187 -8.15 -11.75 10.36
CA GLY A 187 -9.31 -12.36 10.99
C GLY A 187 -9.04 -13.66 11.76
N GLU A 188 -10.10 -14.46 11.94
CA GLU A 188 -10.01 -15.75 12.63
C GLU A 188 -9.20 -16.77 11.80
N VAL A 189 -9.33 -16.74 10.48
CA VAL A 189 -8.62 -17.62 9.56
C VAL A 189 -7.61 -16.83 8.73
N LYS A 190 -6.33 -16.92 9.10
CA LYS A 190 -5.23 -16.22 8.41
C LYS A 190 -5.32 -16.39 6.88
N VAL A 191 -5.17 -15.29 6.13
CA VAL A 191 -5.24 -15.18 4.66
C VAL A 191 -6.63 -15.43 4.04
N VAL A 192 -7.55 -16.12 4.70
CA VAL A 192 -8.86 -16.49 4.13
C VAL A 192 -9.94 -15.60 4.70
N ALA A 193 -10.71 -14.94 3.82
CA ALA A 193 -11.80 -14.06 4.21
C ALA A 193 -12.75 -14.71 5.23
N ASP A 194 -12.93 -14.06 6.37
CA ASP A 194 -13.93 -14.43 7.38
C ASP A 194 -15.37 -14.33 6.82
N ASP A 195 -16.26 -15.21 7.30
CA ASP A 195 -17.69 -15.23 6.90
C ASP A 195 -18.41 -13.91 7.26
N VAL A 196 -17.92 -13.22 8.29
CA VAL A 196 -18.38 -11.91 8.73
C VAL A 196 -17.14 -11.06 8.93
N PRO A 197 -17.08 -9.86 8.35
CA PRO A 197 -15.94 -8.98 8.58
C PRO A 197 -15.70 -8.81 10.08
N THR A 198 -14.54 -9.26 10.54
CA THR A 198 -14.15 -9.20 11.95
C THR A 198 -13.43 -7.88 12.22
N GLN A 199 -13.32 -7.50 13.49
CA GLN A 199 -12.36 -6.46 13.89
C GLN A 199 -10.98 -7.10 14.06
N GLY A 200 -10.48 -7.76 13.01
CA GLY A 200 -9.04 -7.93 12.88
C GLY A 200 -8.37 -6.55 12.84
N ASN A 201 -7.17 -6.45 13.38
CA ASN A 201 -6.31 -5.29 13.17
C ASN A 201 -5.27 -5.63 12.09
N GLY A 202 -4.68 -4.61 11.50
CA GLY A 202 -3.36 -4.76 10.90
C GLY A 202 -2.27 -4.63 11.96
N TYR A 203 -1.06 -4.34 11.50
CA TYR A 203 0.10 -4.04 12.33
C TYR A 203 -0.11 -2.76 13.15
N GLU A 204 0.06 -2.86 14.45
CA GLU A 204 -0.26 -1.81 15.42
C GLU A 204 0.98 -1.13 16.01
N THR A 205 2.16 -1.72 15.84
CA THR A 205 3.41 -1.18 16.39
C THR A 205 4.38 -0.72 15.30
N GLN A 206 4.53 0.60 15.13
CA GLN A 206 5.59 1.15 14.28
C GLN A 206 6.92 1.15 15.04
N ILE A 207 7.90 0.38 14.55
CA ILE A 207 9.25 0.26 15.17
C ILE A 207 10.34 1.04 14.43
N PHE A 208 10.03 1.58 13.24
CA PHE A 208 10.93 2.44 12.47
C PHE A 208 10.17 3.43 11.58
N GLY A 209 10.74 4.62 11.41
CA GLY A 209 10.22 5.70 10.58
C GLY A 209 10.09 7.00 11.37
N SER A 210 9.28 7.94 10.88
CA SER A 210 9.10 9.26 11.51
C SER A 210 8.70 9.14 12.98
N GLY A 211 9.57 9.60 13.89
CA GLY A 211 9.33 9.56 15.33
C GLY A 211 9.80 8.28 16.04
N GLN A 212 10.42 7.34 15.32
CA GLN A 212 11.03 6.12 15.87
C GLN A 212 12.52 6.07 15.53
N GLU A 213 13.38 6.25 16.52
CA GLU A 213 14.83 6.45 16.32
C GLU A 213 15.72 5.48 17.11
N ASP A 214 15.18 4.37 17.62
CA ASP A 214 15.98 3.39 18.37
C ASP A 214 17.13 2.80 17.53
N ASP A 215 16.86 2.50 16.26
CA ASP A 215 17.86 2.18 15.25
C ASP A 215 17.63 3.04 14.00
N PRO A 216 18.35 4.16 13.83
CA PRO A 216 18.16 5.07 12.70
C PRO A 216 18.55 4.46 11.35
N ASP A 217 19.16 3.27 11.35
CA ASP A 217 19.61 2.58 10.17
C ASP A 217 18.83 1.28 9.91
N LEU A 218 17.73 1.02 10.63
CA LEU A 218 17.03 -0.29 10.55
C LEU A 218 16.59 -0.64 9.13
N ALA A 219 16.00 0.33 8.41
CA ALA A 219 15.45 0.12 7.08
C ALA A 219 15.70 1.30 6.14
N TRP A 220 15.81 1.00 4.86
CA TRP A 220 16.17 1.93 3.80
C TRP A 220 15.39 1.62 2.54
N ALA A 221 15.19 2.61 1.68
CA ALA A 221 14.62 2.42 0.37
C ALA A 221 15.30 3.30 -0.68
N ARG A 222 15.18 2.91 -1.95
CA ARG A 222 15.52 3.72 -3.12
C ARG A 222 14.70 3.25 -4.32
N ILE A 223 14.59 4.11 -5.32
CA ILE A 223 14.31 3.70 -6.69
C ILE A 223 15.60 3.08 -7.24
N SER A 224 15.49 1.96 -7.95
CA SER A 224 16.66 1.32 -8.55
C SER A 224 17.39 2.31 -9.47
N PRO A 225 18.72 2.50 -9.31
CA PRO A 225 19.48 3.42 -10.15
C PRO A 225 19.59 2.96 -11.61
N THR A 226 19.24 1.70 -11.91
CA THR A 226 19.28 1.12 -13.25
C THR A 226 17.89 0.82 -13.83
N ASP A 227 16.83 0.98 -13.05
CA ASP A 227 15.45 0.75 -13.48
C ASP A 227 14.48 1.70 -12.72
N PRO A 228 13.92 2.72 -13.38
CA PRO A 228 13.04 3.68 -12.73
C PRO A 228 11.69 3.09 -12.30
N ASN A 229 11.34 1.88 -12.75
CA ASN A 229 10.11 1.18 -12.38
C ASN A 229 10.33 0.17 -11.24
N SER A 230 11.52 0.14 -10.65
CA SER A 230 11.86 -0.76 -9.56
C SER A 230 12.07 -0.02 -8.26
N VAL A 231 11.36 -0.43 -7.22
CA VAL A 231 11.59 0.00 -5.83
C VAL A 231 12.45 -1.05 -5.14
N GLN A 232 13.51 -0.61 -4.48
CA GLN A 232 14.38 -1.45 -3.66
C GLN A 232 14.25 -1.02 -2.21
N MET A 233 14.00 -1.99 -1.33
CA MET A 233 13.96 -1.82 0.11
C MET A 233 15.03 -2.71 0.73
N ALA A 234 15.67 -2.23 1.80
CA ALA A 234 16.65 -2.96 2.57
C ALA A 234 16.30 -2.87 4.06
N VAL A 235 16.38 -3.98 4.78
CA VAL A 235 16.14 -4.02 6.23
C VAL A 235 17.17 -4.93 6.90
N LYS A 236 17.63 -4.56 8.10
CA LYS A 236 18.66 -5.35 8.79
C LYS A 236 18.17 -6.75 9.13
N LEU A 237 19.04 -7.74 8.93
CA LEU A 237 18.78 -9.14 9.30
C LEU A 237 18.52 -9.34 10.79
N SER A 238 18.99 -8.43 11.66
CA SER A 238 18.70 -8.48 13.09
C SER A 238 17.21 -8.45 13.40
N LEU A 239 16.37 -7.97 12.46
CA LEU A 239 14.92 -8.02 12.57
C LEU A 239 14.39 -9.46 12.66
N LEU A 240 15.04 -10.42 11.99
CA LEU A 240 14.64 -11.83 12.01
C LEU A 240 14.97 -12.57 13.32
N ALA A 241 15.68 -11.93 14.26
CA ALA A 241 16.13 -12.55 15.52
C ALA A 241 16.88 -13.90 15.36
N GLY A 242 17.47 -14.16 14.18
CA GLY A 242 18.18 -15.40 13.86
C GLY A 242 17.35 -16.44 13.11
N ASP A 243 16.07 -16.17 12.83
CA ASP A 243 15.28 -17.00 11.94
C ASP A 243 15.84 -16.98 10.52
N THR A 244 15.78 -18.14 9.88
CA THR A 244 16.34 -18.35 8.53
C THR A 244 15.33 -18.93 7.55
N THR A 245 14.10 -19.17 8.03
CA THR A 245 13.00 -19.71 7.27
C THR A 245 11.76 -18.87 7.54
N PHE A 246 11.17 -18.31 6.50
CA PHE A 246 10.01 -17.43 6.59
C PHE A 246 9.34 -17.27 5.22
N MET A 247 8.15 -16.71 5.18
CA MET A 247 7.44 -16.35 3.95
C MET A 247 7.51 -14.84 3.70
N VAL A 248 7.53 -14.44 2.43
CA VAL A 248 7.52 -13.02 2.02
C VAL A 248 6.45 -12.77 0.97
N GLY A 249 5.59 -11.76 1.17
CA GLY A 249 4.64 -11.26 0.17
C GLY A 249 4.93 -9.80 -0.18
N MET A 250 4.82 -9.43 -1.46
CA MET A 250 5.05 -8.05 -1.91
C MET A 250 3.72 -7.34 -2.16
N TRP A 251 3.71 -6.03 -1.92
CA TRP A 251 2.52 -5.18 -2.02
C TRP A 251 2.85 -3.87 -2.73
N ALA A 252 1.91 -3.42 -3.56
CA ALA A 252 1.90 -2.09 -4.14
C ALA A 252 0.48 -1.51 -4.02
N GLY A 253 0.36 -0.25 -3.64
CA GLY A 253 -0.96 0.38 -3.57
C GLY A 253 -0.94 1.85 -3.23
N THR A 254 -2.12 2.41 -2.95
CA THR A 254 -2.27 3.79 -2.49
C THR A 254 -2.81 3.84 -1.07
N ASP A 255 -3.99 4.39 -0.84
CA ASP A 255 -4.54 4.56 0.51
C ASP A 255 -4.91 3.21 1.14
N ASP A 256 -5.37 2.24 0.35
CA ASP A 256 -5.76 0.90 0.81
C ASP A 256 -4.56 0.04 1.26
N LEU A 257 -3.33 0.39 0.87
CA LEU A 257 -2.13 -0.19 1.48
C LEU A 257 -1.80 0.57 2.77
N ASP A 258 -2.46 0.18 3.86
CA ASP A 258 -2.34 0.77 5.20
C ASP A 258 -1.94 -0.30 6.21
N ALA A 259 -0.89 -0.05 7.00
CA ALA A 259 -0.41 -0.99 8.01
C ALA A 259 -1.49 -1.40 9.01
N THR A 260 -2.44 -0.51 9.31
CA THR A 260 -3.54 -0.76 10.24
C THR A 260 -4.69 -1.57 9.63
N LEU A 261 -4.62 -1.85 8.32
CA LEU A 261 -5.63 -2.54 7.52
C LEU A 261 -4.95 -3.64 6.71
N PHE A 262 -4.56 -4.73 7.36
CA PHE A 262 -3.94 -5.90 6.72
C PHE A 262 -4.81 -7.15 6.86
N ASP A 263 -4.58 -8.12 5.98
CA ASP A 263 -5.60 -9.13 5.60
C ASP A 263 -6.92 -8.42 5.27
N ILE A 264 -6.84 -7.47 4.33
CA ILE A 264 -7.92 -6.55 3.92
C ILE A 264 -9.23 -7.31 3.62
N ASN A 265 -9.13 -8.57 3.19
CA ASN A 265 -10.26 -9.45 2.93
C ASN A 265 -11.11 -9.79 4.16
N ASP A 266 -10.62 -9.57 5.37
CA ASP A 266 -11.36 -9.73 6.62
C ASP A 266 -12.06 -8.44 7.06
N MET A 267 -11.72 -7.32 6.43
CA MET A 267 -12.23 -5.99 6.78
C MET A 267 -13.42 -5.57 5.91
N PHE A 268 -13.60 -6.22 4.77
CA PHE A 268 -14.66 -5.96 3.81
C PHE A 268 -15.36 -7.27 3.43
N THR A 269 -16.64 -7.21 3.09
CA THR A 269 -17.22 -8.30 2.30
C THR A 269 -16.76 -8.19 0.85
N HIS A 270 -16.81 -9.30 0.10
CA HIS A 270 -16.48 -9.28 -1.33
C HIS A 270 -17.41 -8.33 -2.11
N GLU A 271 -18.67 -8.18 -1.70
CA GLU A 271 -19.60 -7.21 -2.29
C GLU A 271 -19.17 -5.75 -2.07
N GLN A 272 -18.55 -5.44 -0.93
CA GLN A 272 -18.05 -4.10 -0.61
C GLN A 272 -16.72 -3.83 -1.33
N ALA A 273 -15.80 -4.79 -1.29
CA ALA A 273 -14.49 -4.64 -1.91
C ALA A 273 -14.56 -4.61 -3.45
N GLY A 274 -15.52 -5.35 -4.03
CA GLY A 274 -15.61 -5.55 -5.47
C GLY A 274 -14.58 -6.53 -6.02
N SER A 275 -14.49 -6.63 -7.34
CA SER A 275 -13.57 -7.52 -8.06
C SER A 275 -13.11 -6.93 -9.39
N SER A 276 -11.85 -7.16 -9.76
CA SER A 276 -11.31 -6.74 -11.07
C SER A 276 -11.63 -7.72 -12.20
N LEU A 277 -12.24 -8.87 -11.89
CA LEU A 277 -12.61 -9.93 -12.84
C LEU A 277 -14.09 -9.86 -13.20
N LYS A 278 -14.39 -9.77 -14.49
CA LYS A 278 -15.77 -9.75 -15.02
C LYS A 278 -16.50 -11.07 -14.85
N GLU A 279 -15.75 -12.15 -14.71
CA GLU A 279 -16.25 -13.50 -14.44
C GLU A 279 -16.98 -13.58 -13.10
N PHE A 280 -16.68 -12.67 -12.17
CA PHE A 280 -17.38 -12.49 -10.91
C PHE A 280 -18.50 -11.45 -11.04
N GLU A 281 -19.51 -11.74 -11.86
CA GLU A 281 -20.61 -10.81 -12.22
C GLU A 281 -21.30 -10.13 -11.03
N PHE A 282 -21.36 -10.78 -9.87
CA PHE A 282 -21.97 -10.23 -8.64
C PHE A 282 -21.07 -9.26 -7.88
N PHE A 283 -19.75 -9.39 -8.03
CA PHE A 283 -18.76 -8.62 -7.30
C PHE A 283 -18.15 -7.52 -8.16
N TYR A 284 -17.99 -7.75 -9.46
CA TYR A 284 -17.48 -6.78 -10.42
C TYR A 284 -18.35 -5.51 -10.45
N PRO A 285 -17.76 -4.30 -10.55
CA PRO A 285 -16.32 -3.98 -10.68
C PRO A 285 -15.56 -3.92 -9.34
N VAL A 286 -14.30 -3.48 -9.35
CA VAL A 286 -13.56 -3.04 -8.16
C VAL A 286 -14.33 -1.91 -7.47
N LYS A 287 -14.37 -1.88 -6.14
CA LYS A 287 -15.14 -0.90 -5.35
C LYS A 287 -14.31 -0.30 -4.22
N GLU A 288 -14.58 -0.63 -2.96
CA GLU A 288 -13.93 -0.01 -1.79
C GLU A 288 -12.46 -0.41 -1.62
N VAL A 289 -12.04 -1.55 -2.19
CA VAL A 289 -10.64 -2.00 -2.16
C VAL A 289 -10.09 -1.92 -3.58
N SER A 290 -9.42 -0.81 -3.89
CA SER A 290 -8.97 -0.41 -5.23
C SER A 290 -7.53 0.08 -5.21
N GLU A 291 -6.92 0.29 -6.37
CA GLU A 291 -5.53 0.79 -6.46
C GLU A 291 -4.56 -0.03 -5.59
N LEU A 292 -4.68 -1.35 -5.68
CA LEU A 292 -3.97 -2.31 -4.84
C LEU A 292 -3.55 -3.53 -5.66
N ASP A 293 -2.33 -4.00 -5.42
CA ASP A 293 -1.77 -5.16 -6.07
C ASP A 293 -0.84 -5.90 -5.11
N ASN A 294 -0.86 -7.23 -5.14
CA ASN A 294 0.04 -8.04 -4.34
C ASN A 294 0.40 -9.37 -4.97
N THR A 295 1.61 -9.83 -4.66
CA THR A 295 2.05 -11.15 -5.08
C THR A 295 1.51 -12.22 -4.13
N CYS A 296 1.48 -13.47 -4.60
CA CYS A 296 1.53 -14.60 -3.66
C CYS A 296 2.82 -14.57 -2.81
N ARG A 297 2.84 -15.33 -1.72
CA ARG A 297 4.01 -15.38 -0.81
C ARG A 297 5.05 -16.40 -1.27
N MET A 298 6.33 -15.99 -1.29
CA MET A 298 7.49 -16.85 -1.55
C MET A 298 8.06 -17.42 -0.24
N ALA A 299 8.50 -18.68 -0.29
CA ALA A 299 9.25 -19.33 0.78
C ALA A 299 10.73 -18.97 0.73
N ILE A 300 11.27 -18.47 1.83
CA ILE A 300 12.69 -18.16 2.00
C ILE A 300 13.33 -19.19 2.92
N GLY A 301 14.44 -19.79 2.50
CA GLY A 301 15.22 -20.72 3.33
C GLY A 301 14.66 -22.14 3.44
N PHE A 302 13.52 -22.45 2.81
CA PHE A 302 12.96 -23.80 2.77
C PHE A 302 12.30 -24.11 1.42
N GLN A 303 11.92 -25.38 1.22
CA GLN A 303 11.16 -25.81 0.04
C GLN A 303 9.68 -25.91 0.41
N PRO A 304 8.78 -25.15 -0.24
CA PRO A 304 7.37 -25.16 0.08
C PRO A 304 6.73 -26.51 -0.30
N THR A 305 5.73 -26.91 0.46
CA THR A 305 4.93 -28.11 0.22
C THR A 305 3.67 -27.84 -0.59
N GLY A 306 3.30 -26.56 -0.74
CA GLY A 306 2.08 -26.09 -1.37
C GLY A 306 0.90 -25.95 -0.42
N ASN A 307 1.12 -26.14 0.90
CA ASN A 307 0.09 -25.98 1.93
C ASN A 307 0.31 -24.72 2.78
N GLU A 308 1.38 -23.98 2.51
CA GLU A 308 1.71 -22.74 3.21
C GLU A 308 0.64 -21.68 2.87
N PRO A 309 0.00 -21.04 3.88
CA PRO A 309 -1.00 -20.01 3.65
C PRO A 309 -0.45 -18.84 2.84
N GLY A 310 -1.24 -18.33 1.89
CA GLY A 310 -0.83 -17.27 0.97
C GLY A 310 0.25 -17.67 -0.05
N GLY A 311 0.77 -18.90 0.03
CA GLY A 311 1.86 -19.38 -0.80
C GLY A 311 1.53 -19.40 -2.30
N CYS A 312 2.58 -19.25 -3.10
CA CYS A 312 2.49 -19.41 -4.54
C CYS A 312 2.16 -20.87 -4.94
N PRO A 313 1.40 -21.11 -6.03
CA PRO A 313 0.99 -22.46 -6.43
C PRO A 313 2.20 -23.33 -6.82
N VAL A 314 2.66 -24.25 -5.97
CA VAL A 314 3.81 -25.12 -6.26
C VAL A 314 3.51 -26.04 -7.47
N PRO A 315 4.37 -26.14 -8.51
CA PRO A 315 4.08 -26.94 -9.68
C PRO A 315 4.21 -28.40 -9.27
N VAL A 316 3.22 -29.22 -9.62
CA VAL A 316 3.26 -30.65 -9.32
C VAL A 316 4.37 -31.29 -10.18
N PRO A 317 5.37 -31.98 -9.60
CA PRO A 317 6.42 -32.62 -10.39
C PRO A 317 5.82 -33.59 -11.41
N GLY A 318 6.02 -33.30 -12.71
CA GLY A 318 5.55 -34.13 -13.83
C GLY A 318 4.26 -33.66 -14.51
N ASP A 319 3.71 -32.50 -14.15
CA ASP A 319 2.62 -31.86 -14.89
C ASP A 319 3.19 -30.90 -15.95
N ASP A 320 3.34 -31.39 -17.19
CA ASP A 320 3.73 -30.59 -18.37
C ASP A 320 2.52 -29.88 -19.01
N SER A 321 1.37 -29.78 -18.32
CA SER A 321 0.22 -29.09 -18.89
C SER A 321 0.56 -27.62 -19.12
N PRO A 322 0.32 -27.08 -20.32
CA PRO A 322 0.60 -25.68 -20.60
C PRO A 322 -0.24 -24.82 -19.64
N PRO A 323 0.32 -23.73 -19.09
CA PRO A 323 -0.43 -22.83 -18.24
C PRO A 323 -1.73 -22.41 -18.96
N PRO A 324 -2.89 -22.42 -18.28
CA PRO A 324 -4.15 -21.94 -18.82
C PRO A 324 -3.97 -20.66 -19.66
N PRO A 325 -4.64 -20.53 -20.83
CA PRO A 325 -4.55 -19.33 -21.64
C PRO A 325 -4.91 -18.09 -20.80
N GLY A 326 -3.97 -17.14 -20.66
CA GLY A 326 -4.11 -15.96 -19.79
C GLY A 326 -3.09 -15.88 -18.64
N GLN A 327 -2.32 -16.94 -18.38
CA GLN A 327 -1.27 -17.00 -17.34
C GLN A 327 0.16 -16.79 -17.91
N SER A 328 0.37 -15.85 -18.84
CA SER A 328 1.74 -15.59 -19.30
C SER A 328 2.44 -14.63 -18.37
N CYS A 329 3.24 -15.17 -17.44
CA CYS A 329 4.16 -14.35 -16.65
C CYS A 329 5.21 -13.67 -17.57
N PRO A 330 5.64 -12.44 -17.26
CA PRO A 330 6.70 -11.78 -18.01
C PRO A 330 8.04 -12.51 -17.84
N PRO A 331 8.77 -12.85 -18.92
CA PRO A 331 10.13 -13.37 -18.81
C PRO A 331 10.99 -12.40 -17.98
N PRO A 332 11.78 -12.86 -16.99
CA PRO A 332 12.29 -14.21 -16.80
C PRO A 332 11.59 -15.01 -15.67
N SER A 333 10.37 -14.69 -15.26
CA SER A 333 9.70 -15.39 -14.15
C SER A 333 9.49 -16.88 -14.48
N ILE A 334 10.33 -17.74 -13.89
CA ILE A 334 10.31 -19.19 -14.22
C ILE A 334 9.23 -19.93 -13.41
N LEU A 335 8.56 -19.31 -12.45
CA LEU A 335 8.02 -20.11 -11.36
C LEU A 335 6.55 -19.89 -10.95
N TYR A 336 5.95 -18.69 -10.85
CA TYR A 336 4.59 -18.60 -10.33
C TYR A 336 3.81 -17.35 -10.80
N CYS A 337 2.82 -17.57 -11.66
CA CYS A 337 1.55 -16.84 -11.83
C CYS A 337 0.49 -17.91 -12.21
#